data_AF-A0AA86S6A7-F1
#
_entry.id   AF-A0AA86S6A7-F1
#
_cell.length_a   1.000
_cell.length_b   1.000
_cell.length_c   1.000
_cell.angle_alpha   90.00
_cell.angle_beta   90.00
_cell.angle_gamma   90.00
#
_symmetry.space_group_name_H-M   'P 1'
#
loop_
_entity.id
_entity.type
_entity.pdbx_description
1 polymer ?
#
loop_
_entity_poly.entity_id
_entity_poly.type
_entity_poly.pdbx_seq_one_letter_code
_entity_poly.pdbx_strand_id
1 'polypeptide(L)'
;MRFMKPLQLFHDLKNSTRKQRGRLLGLDVGDKYVGLALSDFDNKIASPFSVLVRKKTNISLMASDFENLISKYSLEGFVIGLPFDKNRVASDAVQVKVFIDHLCGTKMLEGVKYTYWNECFTSKNVELLLKPLNLNRPVLSKTILDKFAAVGILQGYLDFVNRKMKLECRHGSEITTTSELKLLSTFILVVN
;
A
#
# COMPACT_ATOMS: atom_id res chain seq x y z
N MET A 1 3.03 -14.56 -5.52
CA MET A 1 2.25 -13.30 -5.40
C MET A 1 1.95 -12.74 -6.78
N ARG A 2 0.88 -11.95 -6.93
CA ARG A 2 0.44 -11.36 -8.20
C ARG A 2 0.58 -9.84 -8.18
N PHE A 3 1.36 -9.28 -9.11
CA PHE A 3 1.46 -7.84 -9.26
C PHE A 3 0.16 -7.25 -9.81
N MET A 4 -0.26 -6.12 -9.25
CA MET A 4 -1.43 -5.35 -9.64
C MET A 4 -1.05 -3.88 -9.77
N LYS A 5 -1.67 -3.17 -10.73
CA LYS A 5 -1.53 -1.71 -10.78
C LYS A 5 -2.12 -1.08 -9.51
N PRO A 6 -1.57 0.04 -9.01
CA PRO A 6 -2.00 0.64 -7.74
C PRO A 6 -3.52 0.84 -7.60
N LEU A 7 -4.17 1.40 -8.61
CA LEU A 7 -5.62 1.62 -8.62
C LEU A 7 -6.41 0.31 -8.72
N GLN A 8 -5.94 -0.63 -9.54
CA GLN A 8 -6.60 -1.92 -9.73
C GLN A 8 -6.65 -2.74 -8.42
N LEU A 9 -5.54 -2.74 -7.67
CA LEU A 9 -5.50 -3.36 -6.34
C LEU A 9 -6.59 -2.78 -5.42
N PHE A 10 -6.78 -1.46 -5.42
CA PHE A 10 -7.77 -0.80 -4.58
C PHE A 10 -9.21 -1.02 -5.05
N HIS A 11 -9.44 -1.07 -6.37
CA HIS A 11 -10.77 -1.35 -6.92
C HIS A 11 -11.21 -2.76 -6.56
N ASP A 12 -10.34 -3.75 -6.75
CA ASP A 12 -10.59 -5.13 -6.33
C ASP A 12 -10.96 -5.19 -4.84
N LEU A 13 -10.22 -4.49 -3.99
CA LEU A 13 -10.47 -4.42 -2.55
C LEU A 13 -11.83 -3.81 -2.20
N LYS A 14 -12.28 -2.80 -2.94
CA LYS A 14 -13.57 -2.12 -2.72
C LYS A 14 -14.76 -2.89 -3.28
N ASN A 15 -14.55 -3.68 -4.33
CA ASN A 15 -15.56 -4.53 -4.94
C ASN A 15 -15.85 -5.79 -4.11
N SER A 16 -14.99 -6.14 -3.16
CA SER A 16 -15.29 -7.15 -2.14
C SER A 16 -16.49 -6.73 -1.27
N THR A 17 -17.35 -7.69 -0.95
CA THR A 17 -18.57 -7.43 -0.17
C THR A 17 -18.28 -6.79 1.20
N ARG A 18 -19.20 -5.99 1.75
CA ARG A 18 -19.01 -5.29 3.06
C ARG A 18 -18.62 -6.22 4.22
N LYS A 19 -18.99 -7.51 4.16
CA LYS A 19 -18.68 -8.54 5.17
C LYS A 19 -17.25 -9.12 5.02
N GLN A 20 -16.58 -8.83 3.90
CA GLN A 20 -15.23 -9.29 3.53
C GLN A 20 -14.30 -8.10 3.23
N ARG A 21 -14.46 -6.97 3.92
CA ARG A 21 -13.50 -5.87 3.77
C ARG A 21 -12.20 -6.28 4.42
N GLY A 22 -11.21 -6.60 3.60
CA GLY A 22 -9.86 -6.85 4.08
C GLY A 22 -9.04 -5.58 4.25
N ARG A 23 -7.85 -5.78 4.80
CA ARG A 23 -6.86 -4.74 5.05
C ARG A 23 -5.69 -4.85 4.08
N LEU A 24 -4.94 -3.78 3.94
CA LEU A 24 -3.68 -3.73 3.23
C LEU A 24 -2.52 -3.70 4.22
N LEU A 25 -1.43 -4.35 3.84
CA LEU A 25 -0.17 -4.33 4.56
C LEU A 25 0.83 -3.46 3.79
N GLY A 26 1.36 -2.43 4.43
CA GLY A 26 2.45 -1.60 3.94
C GLY A 26 3.79 -2.19 4.32
N LEU A 27 4.72 -2.25 3.37
CA LEU A 27 6.08 -2.77 3.57
C LEU A 27 7.11 -1.70 3.22
N ASP A 28 7.97 -1.35 4.18
CA ASP A 28 9.24 -0.67 3.94
C ASP A 28 10.37 -1.69 3.98
N VAL A 29 11.01 -1.97 2.85
CA VAL A 29 12.02 -3.02 2.71
C VAL A 29 13.41 -2.42 2.81
N GLY A 30 13.99 -2.45 4.01
CA GLY A 30 15.38 -2.09 4.26
C GLY A 30 16.34 -3.29 4.20
N ASP A 31 17.64 -3.01 4.39
CA ASP A 31 18.68 -4.05 4.32
C ASP A 31 18.52 -5.10 5.43
N LYS A 32 18.30 -4.64 6.67
CA LYS A 32 18.25 -5.48 7.88
C LYS A 32 16.83 -5.77 8.35
N TYR A 33 15.88 -4.91 8.01
CA TYR A 33 14.53 -4.94 8.56
C TYR A 33 13.51 -4.67 7.47
N VAL A 34 12.33 -5.28 7.63
CA VAL A 34 11.14 -4.92 6.87
C VAL A 34 10.15 -4.30 7.84
N GLY A 35 9.95 -2.99 7.72
CA GLY A 35 8.95 -2.26 8.48
C GLY A 35 7.56 -2.59 7.96
N LEU A 36 6.60 -2.81 8.87
CA LEU A 36 5.23 -3.15 8.53
C LEU A 36 4.24 -2.11 9.07
N ALA A 37 3.27 -1.76 8.24
CA ALA A 37 2.12 -0.94 8.59
C ALA A 37 0.82 -1.63 8.16
N LEU A 38 -0.26 -1.39 8.89
CA LEU A 38 -1.55 -2.01 8.64
C LEU A 38 -2.60 -0.93 8.37
N SER A 39 -3.43 -1.10 7.36
CA SER A 39 -4.58 -0.22 7.15
C SER A 39 -5.74 -0.56 8.10
N ASP A 40 -6.64 0.38 8.31
CA ASP A 40 -7.97 0.09 8.83
C ASP A 40 -8.85 -0.64 7.80
N PHE A 41 -9.98 -1.20 8.25
CA PHE A 41 -10.93 -1.92 7.38
C PHE A 41 -11.60 -1.01 6.34
N ASP A 42 -11.67 0.29 6.63
CA ASP A 42 -12.15 1.29 5.67
C ASP A 42 -11.09 1.65 4.61
N ASN A 43 -9.83 1.24 4.83
CA ASN A 43 -8.68 1.55 3.99
C ASN A 43 -8.53 3.07 3.76
N LYS A 44 -8.57 3.81 4.87
CA LYS A 44 -8.37 5.26 4.96
C LYS A 44 -7.14 5.63 5.78
N ILE A 45 -6.83 4.86 6.81
CA ILE A 45 -5.77 5.19 7.78
C ILE A 45 -4.79 4.03 7.87
N ALA A 46 -3.48 4.33 7.81
CA ALA A 46 -2.40 3.40 8.08
C ALA A 46 -1.90 3.56 9.53
N SER A 47 -1.61 2.45 10.20
CA SER A 47 -1.06 2.42 11.56
C SER A 47 0.25 1.63 11.62
N PRO A 48 1.22 2.03 12.48
CA PRO A 48 2.43 1.24 12.70
C PRO A 48 2.06 -0.15 13.20
N PHE A 49 2.69 -1.19 12.65
CA PHE A 49 2.36 -2.56 13.03
C PHE A 49 3.55 -3.28 13.68
N SER A 50 4.51 -3.76 12.90
CA SER A 50 5.63 -4.55 13.40
C SER A 50 6.86 -4.39 12.52
N VAL A 51 7.95 -5.08 12.86
CA VAL A 51 9.16 -5.14 12.04
C VAL A 51 9.59 -6.59 11.96
N LEU A 52 9.90 -7.06 10.76
CA LEU A 52 10.51 -8.36 10.54
C LEU A 52 12.01 -8.21 10.29
N VAL A 53 12.81 -9.15 10.79
CA VAL A 53 14.25 -9.17 10.52
C VAL A 53 14.49 -9.79 9.15
N ARG A 54 15.22 -9.09 8.29
CA ARG A 54 15.55 -9.53 6.93
C ARG A 54 16.95 -10.13 6.88
N LYS A 55 17.04 -11.37 6.39
CA LYS A 55 18.29 -12.04 6.04
C LYS A 55 18.08 -12.83 4.74
N LYS A 56 19.10 -12.99 3.91
CA LYS A 56 18.96 -13.83 2.70
C LYS A 56 18.57 -15.28 3.04
N THR A 57 19.04 -15.77 4.19
CA THR A 57 18.83 -17.15 4.66
C THR A 57 17.46 -17.40 5.29
N ASN A 58 16.66 -16.37 5.60
CA ASN A 58 15.40 -16.54 6.32
C ASN A 58 14.15 -16.29 5.46
N ILE A 59 14.26 -16.30 4.13
CA ILE A 59 13.15 -15.97 3.25
C ILE A 59 11.91 -16.86 3.47
N SER A 60 12.09 -18.17 3.67
CA SER A 60 10.97 -19.09 3.92
C SER A 60 10.28 -18.83 5.26
N LEU A 61 11.06 -18.44 6.28
CA LEU A 61 10.50 -18.04 7.58
C LEU A 61 9.69 -16.76 7.44
N MET A 62 10.22 -15.76 6.71
CA MET A 62 9.47 -14.53 6.44
C MET A 62 8.20 -14.79 5.63
N ALA A 63 8.24 -15.69 4.65
CA ALA A 63 7.05 -16.07 3.89
C ALA A 63 5.98 -16.70 4.79
N SER A 64 6.38 -17.56 5.74
CA SER A 64 5.48 -18.11 6.76
C SER A 64 4.93 -17.02 7.71
N ASP A 65 5.77 -16.06 8.13
CA ASP A 65 5.30 -14.92 8.92
C ASP A 65 4.23 -14.12 8.16
N PHE A 66 4.46 -13.84 6.88
CA PHE A 66 3.47 -13.14 6.04
C PHE A 66 2.19 -13.94 5.84
N GLU A 67 2.28 -15.26 5.61
CA GLU A 67 1.12 -16.15 5.50
C GLU A 67 0.26 -16.10 6.76
N ASN A 68 0.88 -16.20 7.93
CA ASN A 68 0.21 -16.07 9.22
C ASN A 68 -0.45 -14.69 9.39
N LEU A 69 0.22 -13.62 8.97
CA LEU A 69 -0.34 -12.27 9.02
C LEU A 69 -1.54 -12.11 8.08
N ILE A 70 -1.51 -12.72 6.89
CA ILE A 70 -2.63 -12.69 5.93
C ILE A 70 -3.89 -13.25 6.56
N SER A 71 -3.81 -14.45 7.13
CA SER A 71 -4.96 -15.10 7.77
C SER A 71 -5.41 -14.33 9.01
N LYS A 72 -4.48 -13.92 9.88
CA LYS A 72 -4.80 -13.27 11.16
C LYS A 72 -5.40 -11.89 10.99
N TYR A 73 -4.97 -11.13 9.98
CA TYR A 73 -5.39 -9.75 9.79
C TYR A 73 -6.30 -9.54 8.59
N SER A 74 -6.74 -10.60 7.92
CA SER A 74 -7.59 -10.53 6.72
C SER A 74 -6.96 -9.62 5.67
N LEU A 75 -5.69 -9.88 5.35
CA LEU A 75 -4.95 -9.07 4.38
C LEU A 75 -5.34 -9.47 2.96
N GLU A 76 -5.66 -8.48 2.14
CA GLU A 76 -6.07 -8.66 0.73
C GLU A 76 -4.97 -8.28 -0.26
N GLY A 77 -3.95 -7.56 0.22
CA GLY A 77 -2.78 -7.28 -0.59
C GLY A 77 -1.73 -6.44 0.12
N PHE A 78 -0.57 -6.37 -0.53
CA PHE A 78 0.61 -5.67 -0.04
C PHE A 78 0.88 -4.41 -0.86
N VAL A 79 1.29 -3.35 -0.17
CA VAL A 79 1.76 -2.09 -0.74
C VAL A 79 3.24 -1.98 -0.38
N ILE A 80 4.11 -2.15 -1.37
CA ILE A 80 5.56 -2.21 -1.15
C ILE A 80 6.17 -0.89 -1.58
N GLY A 81 6.90 -0.25 -0.66
CA GLY A 81 7.67 0.94 -0.97
C GLY A 81 8.74 0.63 -2.01
N LEU A 82 8.79 1.43 -3.06
CA LEU A 82 9.83 1.35 -4.07
C LEU A 82 10.60 2.68 -4.07
N PRO A 83 11.86 2.70 -3.60
CA PRO A 83 12.69 3.90 -3.63
C PRO A 83 12.78 4.42 -5.06
N PHE A 84 12.47 5.69 -5.26
CA PHE A 84 12.58 6.33 -6.57
C PHE A 84 13.61 7.45 -6.49
N ASP A 85 14.71 7.25 -7.21
CA ASP A 85 15.63 8.33 -7.51
C ASP A 85 15.25 8.89 -8.90
N LYS A 86 15.02 10.21 -8.97
CA LYS A 86 14.63 10.92 -10.20
C LYS A 86 15.70 10.81 -11.30
N ASN A 87 16.95 10.49 -10.95
CA ASN A 87 18.07 10.52 -11.88
C ASN A 87 18.72 9.16 -12.15
N ARG A 88 18.41 8.09 -11.40
CA ARG A 88 19.01 6.75 -11.54
C ARG A 88 18.06 5.64 -11.10
N VAL A 89 18.26 4.42 -11.62
CA VAL A 89 17.74 3.23 -10.94
C VAL A 89 18.54 3.07 -9.65
N ALA A 90 17.95 3.43 -8.52
CA ALA A 90 18.58 3.23 -7.21
C ALA A 90 18.84 1.73 -7.00
N SER A 91 20.04 1.38 -6.54
CA SER A 91 20.39 0.01 -6.10
C SER A 91 19.34 -0.58 -5.18
N ASP A 92 18.74 0.27 -4.35
CA ASP A 92 17.77 -0.11 -3.33
C ASP A 92 16.45 -0.57 -3.97
N ALA A 93 16.02 0.05 -5.07
CA ALA A 93 14.85 -0.40 -5.82
C ALA A 93 15.04 -1.81 -6.40
N VAL A 94 16.26 -2.15 -6.83
CA VAL A 94 16.61 -3.51 -7.28
C VAL A 94 16.54 -4.48 -6.10
N GLN A 95 17.07 -4.09 -4.93
CA GLN A 95 17.02 -4.93 -3.73
C GLN A 95 15.59 -5.25 -3.28
N VAL A 96 14.68 -4.26 -3.36
CA VAL A 96 13.26 -4.47 -3.06
C VAL A 96 12.65 -5.47 -4.03
N LYS A 97 12.88 -5.32 -5.34
CA LYS A 97 12.34 -6.25 -6.34
C LYS A 97 12.85 -7.67 -6.14
N VAL A 98 14.16 -7.84 -5.93
CA VAL A 98 14.79 -9.14 -5.64
C VAL A 98 14.18 -9.78 -4.39
N PHE A 99 13.90 -8.99 -3.35
CA PHE A 99 13.23 -9.48 -2.15
C PHE A 99 11.83 -10.04 -2.45
N ILE A 100 11.03 -9.30 -3.22
CA ILE A 100 9.69 -9.74 -3.62
C ILE A 100 9.74 -10.96 -4.52
N ASP A 101 10.71 -11.04 -5.44
CA ASP A 101 10.93 -12.21 -6.29
C ASP A 101 11.28 -13.45 -5.47
N HIS A 102 12.15 -13.31 -4.46
CA HIS A 102 12.46 -14.40 -3.54
C HIS A 102 11.24 -14.84 -2.72
N LEU A 103 10.41 -13.90 -2.24
CA LEU A 103 9.15 -14.23 -1.57
C LEU A 103 8.20 -14.98 -2.52
N CYS A 104 8.09 -14.55 -3.77
CA CYS A 104 7.26 -15.22 -4.77
C CYS A 104 7.76 -16.64 -5.05
N GLY A 105 9.08 -16.85 -5.09
CA GLY A 105 9.69 -18.16 -5.29
C GLY A 105 9.35 -19.20 -4.22
N THR A 106 8.97 -18.77 -3.01
CA THR A 106 8.55 -19.69 -1.94
C THR A 106 7.21 -20.38 -2.19
N LYS A 107 6.36 -19.82 -3.08
CA LYS A 107 4.98 -20.25 -3.35
C LYS A 107 4.00 -20.21 -2.16
N MET A 108 4.46 -19.94 -0.93
CA MET A 108 3.60 -19.80 0.26
C MET A 108 2.65 -18.61 0.16
N LEU A 109 3.03 -17.59 -0.61
CA LEU A 109 2.25 -16.36 -0.85
C LEU A 109 1.62 -16.37 -2.25
N GLU A 110 1.22 -17.54 -2.73
CA GLU A 110 0.50 -17.68 -4.00
C GLU A 110 -0.90 -17.03 -3.88
N GLY A 111 -1.36 -16.41 -4.97
CA GLY A 111 -2.63 -15.66 -4.98
C GLY A 111 -2.62 -14.28 -4.31
N VAL A 112 -1.70 -14.01 -3.37
CA VAL A 112 -1.59 -12.72 -2.69
C VAL A 112 -1.28 -11.60 -3.68
N LYS A 113 -2.10 -10.54 -3.67
CA LYS A 113 -1.92 -9.37 -4.55
C LYS A 113 -0.90 -8.41 -3.97
N TYR A 114 -0.15 -7.74 -4.82
CA TYR A 114 0.73 -6.66 -4.38
C TYR A 114 0.87 -5.55 -5.42
N THR A 115 1.27 -4.37 -4.95
CA THR A 115 1.65 -3.25 -5.82
C THR A 115 2.90 -2.58 -5.29
N TYR A 116 3.59 -1.88 -6.18
CA TYR A 116 4.68 -0.97 -5.80
C TYR A 116 4.13 0.43 -5.65
N TRP A 117 4.51 1.09 -4.57
CA TRP A 117 4.20 2.48 -4.34
C TRP A 117 5.48 3.30 -4.31
N ASN A 118 5.54 4.28 -5.19
CA ASN A 118 6.66 5.20 -5.27
C ASN A 118 6.48 6.26 -4.17
N GLU A 119 7.48 6.36 -3.30
CA GLU A 119 7.51 7.33 -2.22
C GLU A 119 8.37 8.55 -2.57
N CYS A 120 7.90 9.75 -2.21
CA CYS A 120 8.76 10.93 -1.97
C CYS A 120 8.93 11.22 -0.47
N PHE A 121 8.22 10.50 0.39
CA PHE A 121 8.42 10.51 1.83
C PHE A 121 9.61 9.60 2.11
N THR A 122 10.55 10.05 2.95
CA THR A 122 11.82 9.36 3.13
C THR A 122 11.99 8.99 4.59
N SER A 123 12.75 7.94 4.86
CA SER A 123 13.25 7.62 6.19
C SER A 123 13.85 8.84 6.90
N LYS A 124 14.44 9.80 6.16
CA LYS A 124 14.92 11.08 6.70
C LYS A 124 13.80 11.95 7.28
N ASN A 125 12.62 11.98 6.66
CA ASN A 125 11.48 12.73 7.19
C ASN A 125 11.02 12.13 8.53
N VAL A 126 10.98 10.80 8.61
CA VAL A 126 10.66 10.07 9.85
C VAL A 126 11.73 10.30 10.91
N GLU A 127 13.01 10.26 10.52
CA GLU A 127 14.14 10.51 11.42
C GLU A 127 14.05 11.91 12.05
N LEU A 128 13.71 12.94 11.27
CA LEU A 128 13.50 14.29 11.77
C LEU A 128 12.35 14.36 12.79
N LEU A 129 11.27 13.61 12.58
CA LEU A 129 10.14 13.54 13.51
C LEU A 129 10.48 12.81 14.82
N LEU A 130 11.34 11.79 14.74
CA LEU A 130 11.71 10.96 15.89
C LEU A 130 12.91 11.51 16.68
N LYS A 131 13.72 12.39 16.07
CA LYS A 131 14.90 12.99 16.69
C LYS A 131 14.63 13.61 18.08
N PRO A 132 13.53 14.36 18.31
CA PRO A 132 13.24 14.95 19.62
C PRO A 132 12.98 13.91 20.73
N LEU A 133 12.67 12.67 20.38
CA LEU A 133 12.36 11.61 21.35
C LEU A 133 13.62 11.04 22.04
N ASN A 134 14.84 11.49 21.66
CA ASN A 134 16.12 11.11 22.27
C ASN A 134 16.25 9.60 22.51
N LEU A 135 15.96 8.82 21.47
CA LEU A 135 16.00 7.36 21.54
C LEU A 135 17.46 6.88 21.55
N ASN A 136 17.98 6.61 22.75
CA ASN A 136 19.39 6.24 22.97
C ASN A 136 19.70 4.77 22.67
N ARG A 137 18.73 3.98 22.19
CA ARG A 137 18.89 2.56 21.89
C ARG A 137 18.85 2.35 20.37
N PRO A 138 20.01 2.14 19.70
CA PRO A 138 20.08 2.15 18.23
C PRO A 138 19.11 1.18 17.54
N VAL A 139 18.93 -0.03 18.11
CA VAL A 139 17.99 -1.03 17.57
C VAL A 139 16.54 -0.56 17.71
N LEU A 140 16.19 0.03 18.85
CA LEU A 140 14.84 0.55 19.08
C LEU A 140 14.56 1.73 18.15
N SER A 141 15.49 2.68 18.04
CA SER A 141 15.35 3.85 17.16
C SER A 141 15.17 3.44 15.70
N LYS A 142 15.98 2.48 15.22
CA LYS A 142 15.88 1.99 13.85
C LYS A 142 14.57 1.23 13.60
N THR A 143 14.17 0.33 14.50
CA THR A 143 12.91 -0.41 14.34
C THR A 143 11.68 0.51 14.40
N ILE A 144 11.70 1.56 15.22
CA ILE A 144 10.65 2.58 15.23
C ILE A 144 10.63 3.32 13.89
N LEU A 145 11.78 3.75 13.40
CA LEU A 145 11.90 4.41 12.10
C LEU A 145 11.34 3.55 10.96
N ASP A 146 11.69 2.26 10.91
CA ASP A 146 11.21 1.33 9.88
C ASP A 146 9.68 1.16 9.93
N LYS A 147 9.08 1.08 11.13
CA LYS A 147 7.61 1.04 11.27
C LYS A 147 6.95 2.30 10.71
N PHE A 148 7.48 3.47 11.06
CA PHE A 148 6.90 4.73 10.63
C PHE A 148 7.14 5.02 9.14
N ALA A 149 8.24 4.55 8.56
CA ALA A 149 8.46 4.58 7.12
C ALA A 149 7.40 3.74 6.39
N ALA A 150 7.10 2.52 6.86
CA ALA A 150 6.03 1.69 6.31
C ALA A 150 4.65 2.36 6.39
N VAL A 151 4.39 3.15 7.45
CA VAL A 151 3.17 3.96 7.57
C VAL A 151 3.14 5.06 6.50
N GLY A 152 4.25 5.77 6.27
CA GLY A 152 4.36 6.79 5.23
C GLY A 152 4.01 6.24 3.84
N ILE A 153 4.59 5.09 3.49
CA ILE A 153 4.31 4.37 2.25
C ILE A 153 2.82 4.03 2.13
N LEU A 154 2.26 3.37 3.13
CA LEU A 154 0.88 2.90 3.08
C LEU A 154 -0.11 4.06 3.08
N GLN A 155 0.11 5.07 3.94
CA GLN A 155 -0.76 6.24 4.01
C GLN A 155 -0.73 7.02 2.69
N GLY A 156 0.46 7.22 2.10
CA GLY A 156 0.60 7.89 0.81
C GLY A 156 -0.16 7.17 -0.31
N TYR A 157 -0.11 5.84 -0.32
CA TYR A 157 -0.90 5.02 -1.24
C TYR A 157 -2.41 5.19 -1.00
N LEU A 158 -2.86 5.04 0.25
CA LEU A 158 -4.28 5.16 0.62
C LEU A 158 -4.84 6.54 0.28
N ASP A 159 -4.11 7.61 0.57
CA ASP A 159 -4.52 8.98 0.25
C ASP A 159 -4.65 9.20 -1.25
N PHE A 160 -3.71 8.67 -2.03
CA PHE A 160 -3.76 8.75 -3.49
C PHE A 160 -4.99 8.03 -4.07
N VAL A 161 -5.19 6.76 -3.71
CA VAL A 161 -6.29 5.96 -4.27
C VAL A 161 -7.65 6.49 -3.83
N ASN A 162 -7.80 6.91 -2.56
CA ASN A 162 -9.04 7.51 -2.08
C ASN A 162 -9.33 8.85 -2.76
N ARG A 163 -8.31 9.65 -3.07
CA ARG A 163 -8.49 10.90 -3.84
C ARG A 163 -8.93 10.62 -5.27
N LYS A 164 -8.32 9.62 -5.93
CA LYS A 164 -8.69 9.22 -7.29
C LYS A 164 -10.12 8.68 -7.37
N MET A 165 -10.52 7.81 -6.46
CA MET A 165 -11.89 7.29 -6.38
C MET A 165 -12.93 8.42 -6.23
N LYS A 166 -12.66 9.42 -5.38
CA LYS A 166 -13.56 10.57 -5.21
C LYS A 166 -13.71 11.38 -6.50
N LEU A 167 -12.65 11.51 -7.28
CA LEU A 167 -12.69 12.22 -8.57
C LEU A 167 -13.49 11.42 -9.61
N GLU A 168 -13.30 10.10 -9.68
CA GLU A 168 -14.07 9.22 -10.58
C GLU A 168 -15.58 9.26 -10.26
N CYS A 169 -15.96 9.23 -8.98
CA CYS A 169 -17.36 9.36 -8.58
C CYS A 169 -17.97 10.71 -8.99
N ARG A 170 -17.23 11.82 -8.87
CA ARG A 170 -17.70 13.16 -9.24
C ARG A 170 -17.95 13.31 -10.75
N HIS A 171 -17.02 12.82 -11.56
CA HIS A 171 -17.17 12.85 -13.02
C HIS A 171 -18.28 11.89 -13.48
N GLY A 172 -18.47 10.75 -12.82
CA GLY A 172 -19.60 9.84 -13.07
C GLY A 172 -20.95 10.49 -12.79
N SER A 173 -21.08 11.25 -11.69
CA SER A 173 -22.32 11.97 -11.36
C SER A 173 -22.61 13.14 -12.30
N GLU A 174 -21.60 13.87 -12.78
CA GLU A 174 -21.78 14.97 -13.73
C GLU A 174 -22.26 14.46 -15.10
N ILE A 175 -21.70 13.34 -15.58
CA ILE A 175 -22.11 12.75 -16.85
C ILE A 175 -23.56 12.26 -16.80
N THR A 176 -24.01 11.64 -15.70
CA THR A 176 -25.41 11.19 -15.55
C THR A 176 -26.37 12.37 -15.48
N THR A 177 -26.06 13.45 -14.74
CA THR A 177 -26.90 14.65 -14.74
C THR A 177 -26.96 15.32 -16.11
N THR A 178 -25.84 15.38 -16.84
CA THR A 178 -25.80 16.05 -18.15
C THR A 178 -26.52 15.24 -19.24
N SER A 179 -26.49 13.92 -19.15
CA SER A 179 -27.21 13.02 -20.06
C SER A 179 -28.70 12.94 -19.75
N GLU A 180 -29.11 12.94 -18.47
CA GLU A 180 -30.52 13.07 -18.07
C GLU A 180 -31.10 14.43 -18.46
N LEU A 181 -30.37 15.55 -18.26
CA LEU A 181 -30.81 16.88 -18.69
C LEU A 181 -30.91 17.01 -20.23
N LYS A 182 -30.03 16.36 -21.00
CA LYS A 182 -30.14 16.29 -22.46
C LYS A 182 -31.32 15.43 -22.93
N LEU A 183 -31.61 14.33 -22.26
CA LEU A 183 -32.77 13.48 -22.56
C LEU A 183 -34.09 14.20 -22.24
N LEU A 184 -34.17 14.89 -21.10
CA LEU A 184 -35.32 15.72 -20.72
C LEU A 184 -35.50 16.93 -21.66
N SER A 185 -34.42 17.61 -22.05
CA SER A 185 -34.47 18.70 -23.04
C SER A 185 -34.89 18.23 -24.42
N THR A 186 -34.44 17.04 -24.86
CA THR A 186 -34.86 16.46 -26.14
C THR A 186 -36.31 16.02 -26.09
N PHE A 187 -36.79 15.48 -24.97
CA PHE A 187 -38.18 15.10 -24.81
C PHE A 187 -39.11 16.32 -24.87
N ILE A 188 -38.80 17.42 -24.17
CA ILE A 188 -39.63 18.64 -24.15
C ILE A 188 -39.74 19.28 -25.55
N LEU A 189 -38.73 19.13 -26.40
CA LEU A 189 -38.72 19.68 -27.77
C LEU A 189 -39.53 18.85 -28.78
N VAL A 190 -39.89 17.60 -28.45
CA VAL A 190 -40.64 16.70 -29.34
C VAL A 190 -42.14 16.66 -29.00
N VAL A 191 -42.54 17.16 -27.83
CA VAL A 191 -43.96 17.20 -27.39
C VAL A 191 -44.62 18.59 -27.47
N ASN A 192 -43.95 19.59 -28.06
CA ASN A 192 -44.53 20.90 -28.42
C ASN A 192 -44.28 21.17 -29.91
#